data_AF-A0A3B1DH65-F1
#
_entry.id   AF-A0A3B1DH65-F1
#
_cell.length_a   1.000
_cell.length_b   1.000
_cell.length_c   1.000
_cell.angle_alpha   90.00
_cell.angle_beta   90.00
_cell.angle_gamma   90.00
#
_symmetry.space_group_name_H-M   'P 1'
#
loop_
_entity.id
_entity.type
_entity.pdbx_description
1 polymer ?
#
loop_
_entity_poly.entity_id
_entity_poly.type
_entity_poly.pdbx_seq_one_letter_code
_entity_poly.pdbx_strand_id
1 'polypeptide(L)'
;MYESSGAFARMTDPIPQQPSPPSPSSPLSPSSSPAIPPTSPGAPRSPGLFGREEAIVDHLRAFLASYADRTARAEEARREQTEAAAKKHRLATARAEEELKRRLLKADTQLAEAIEQLDAQFTERRAHLLKDLETRLAAQQERYERRGERIEREYRESVWLAETVLESSKPKPGQEFDALCKRLDAGCKSLAEYEVFVASLWPKVVPHKEPLESAEAESADTLAHLSIPDDPETFETLCEDVQQRAHALDRLRLPGFFRSGLAMFVAPVVVAVAVLGVGFATEWTQWKPAVAAGGAAFILAVGLLIPLRRAAARRFRKARREFDSQLAHARAVAE
;
A
#
# COMPACT_ATOMS: atom_id res chain seq x y z
N MET A 1 -8.48 -26.88 -0.85
CA MET A 1 -9.81 -27.46 -1.13
C MET A 1 -9.64 -28.97 -1.13
N TYR A 2 -10.09 -29.63 -0.06
CA TYR A 2 -10.12 -31.09 0.01
C TYR A 2 -11.57 -31.47 0.32
N GLU A 3 -12.21 -32.12 -0.66
CA GLU A 3 -13.50 -32.76 -0.51
C GLU A 3 -13.33 -33.98 0.41
N SER A 4 -13.80 -33.85 1.64
CA SER A 4 -13.91 -34.97 2.59
C SER A 4 -15.33 -35.53 2.50
N SER A 5 -15.58 -36.31 1.45
CA SER A 5 -16.76 -37.19 1.36
C SER A 5 -16.61 -38.35 2.34
N GLY A 6 -16.96 -38.08 3.60
CA GLY A 6 -17.12 -39.10 4.62
C GLY A 6 -18.40 -39.90 4.36
N ALA A 7 -18.29 -40.99 3.62
CA ALA A 7 -19.32 -42.00 3.48
C ALA A 7 -19.59 -42.63 4.86
N PHE A 8 -20.69 -42.23 5.50
CA PHE A 8 -21.26 -42.92 6.64
C PHE A 8 -21.81 -44.28 6.17
N ALA A 9 -20.95 -45.30 6.19
CA ALA A 9 -21.38 -46.69 6.06
C ALA A 9 -22.27 -47.01 7.27
N ARG A 10 -23.58 -47.14 7.02
CA ARG A 10 -24.55 -47.70 7.97
C ARG A 10 -24.16 -49.14 8.29
N MET A 11 -23.40 -49.29 9.37
CA MET A 11 -23.19 -50.57 10.04
C MET A 11 -24.52 -50.95 10.70
N THR A 12 -25.32 -51.72 9.97
CA THR A 12 -26.54 -52.34 10.49
C THR A 12 -26.10 -53.60 11.22
N ASP A 13 -25.98 -53.50 12.55
CA ASP A 13 -25.74 -54.68 13.37
C ASP A 13 -26.91 -55.66 13.20
N PRO A 14 -26.64 -56.95 12.93
CA PRO A 14 -27.67 -57.96 12.94
C PRO A 14 -28.22 -58.09 14.36
N ILE A 15 -29.52 -57.84 14.50
CA ILE A 15 -30.28 -58.10 15.72
C ILE A 15 -29.98 -59.55 16.16
N PRO A 16 -29.48 -59.77 17.40
CA PRO A 16 -29.27 -61.12 17.89
C PRO A 16 -30.62 -61.85 17.91
N GLN A 17 -30.72 -62.90 17.09
CA GLN A 17 -31.87 -63.80 17.08
C GLN A 17 -32.05 -64.36 18.50
N GLN A 18 -33.19 -64.02 19.08
CA GLN A 18 -33.67 -64.56 20.35
C GLN A 18 -33.67 -66.10 20.24
N PRO A 19 -32.95 -66.84 21.11
CA PRO A 19 -33.06 -68.28 21.13
C PRO A 19 -34.50 -68.64 21.51
N SER A 20 -35.19 -69.32 20.61
CA SER A 20 -36.53 -69.83 20.82
C SER A 20 -36.53 -70.72 22.08
N PRO A 21 -37.49 -70.56 23.01
CA PRO A 21 -37.59 -71.48 24.13
C PRO A 21 -37.86 -72.90 23.60
N PRO A 22 -37.28 -73.95 24.20
CA PRO A 22 -37.58 -75.32 23.80
C PRO A 22 -39.07 -75.59 24.01
N SER A 23 -39.76 -75.95 22.92
CA SER A 23 -41.12 -76.49 22.97
C SER A 23 -41.13 -77.70 23.92
N PRO A 24 -42.02 -77.77 24.92
CA PRO A 24 -42.21 -79.00 25.67
C PRO A 24 -42.86 -80.03 24.74
N SER A 25 -42.03 -80.93 24.20
CA SER A 25 -42.49 -82.13 23.51
C SER A 25 -43.21 -83.00 24.54
N SER A 26 -44.54 -82.94 24.56
CA SER A 26 -45.38 -83.94 25.21
C SER A 26 -45.08 -85.32 24.62
N PRO A 27 -44.70 -86.33 25.42
CA PRO A 27 -44.80 -87.71 24.97
C PRO A 27 -46.27 -88.14 25.04
N LEU A 28 -46.92 -88.14 23.89
CA LEU A 28 -48.13 -88.93 23.62
C LEU A 28 -47.77 -90.43 23.72
N SER A 29 -48.71 -91.16 24.30
CA SER A 29 -48.69 -92.56 24.76
C SER A 29 -48.32 -93.61 23.69
N PRO A 30 -48.10 -94.87 24.14
CA PRO A 30 -49.02 -95.93 23.72
C PRO A 30 -49.48 -96.76 24.94
N SER A 31 -50.75 -96.71 25.35
CA SER A 31 -51.81 -97.57 24.78
C SER A 31 -51.29 -98.94 24.34
N SER A 32 -51.14 -99.85 25.29
CA SER A 32 -51.05 -101.29 25.03
C SER A 32 -52.11 -101.99 25.89
N SER A 33 -53.08 -102.55 25.18
CA SER A 33 -54.20 -103.35 25.65
C SER A 33 -53.75 -104.72 26.21
N PRO A 34 -54.64 -105.44 26.92
CA PRO A 34 -54.28 -106.37 27.97
C PRO A 34 -54.02 -107.80 27.45
N ALA A 35 -53.07 -108.49 28.07
CA ALA A 35 -52.89 -109.94 27.92
C ALA A 35 -53.49 -110.65 29.15
N ILE A 36 -54.62 -111.32 28.93
CA ILE A 36 -55.19 -112.36 29.80
C ILE A 36 -54.32 -113.63 29.65
N PRO A 37 -53.86 -114.27 30.74
CA PRO A 37 -54.30 -115.66 31.04
C PRO A 37 -54.18 -116.02 32.55
N PRO A 38 -54.41 -117.28 32.95
CA PRO A 38 -55.68 -117.97 33.00
C PRO A 38 -56.15 -118.22 34.45
N THR A 39 -57.43 -118.55 34.51
CA THR A 39 -58.28 -118.99 35.62
C THR A 39 -57.68 -120.09 36.50
N SER A 40 -58.02 -120.02 37.80
CA SER A 40 -58.33 -121.13 38.74
C SER A 40 -57.41 -121.23 39.99
N PRO A 41 -57.87 -121.79 41.13
CA PRO A 41 -59.09 -121.49 41.88
C PRO A 41 -58.76 -121.22 43.37
N GLY A 42 -59.51 -120.34 44.02
CA GLY A 42 -59.37 -120.17 45.45
C GLY A 42 -60.14 -118.96 45.94
N ALA A 43 -61.45 -119.13 46.11
CA ALA A 43 -62.26 -118.15 46.83
C ALA A 43 -61.99 -118.28 48.34
N PRO A 44 -61.39 -117.29 49.01
CA PRO A 44 -61.65 -117.12 50.42
C PRO A 44 -63.01 -116.44 50.58
N ARG A 45 -63.77 -117.00 51.51
CA ARG A 45 -65.05 -116.55 52.03
C ARG A 45 -65.15 -115.02 52.07
N SER A 46 -66.26 -114.50 51.57
CA SER A 46 -66.65 -113.09 51.66
C SER A 46 -66.50 -112.57 53.09
N PRO A 47 -65.64 -111.55 53.34
CA PRO A 47 -65.53 -110.93 54.66
C PRO A 47 -66.82 -110.14 54.94
N GLY A 48 -67.30 -110.21 56.19
CA GLY A 48 -68.44 -109.42 56.65
C GLY A 48 -68.20 -107.92 56.49
N LEU A 49 -69.27 -107.11 56.52
CA LEU A 49 -69.26 -105.65 56.31
C LEU A 49 -68.10 -104.93 57.01
N PHE A 50 -67.81 -105.27 58.28
CA PHE A 50 -66.71 -104.69 59.06
C PHE A 50 -65.30 -104.97 58.50
N GLY A 51 -65.06 -106.15 57.92
CA GLY A 51 -63.76 -106.50 57.33
C GLY A 51 -63.50 -105.81 55.97
N ARG A 52 -64.56 -105.37 55.29
CA ARG A 52 -64.43 -104.53 54.09
C ARG A 52 -64.09 -103.08 54.45
N GLU A 53 -64.68 -102.56 55.53
CA GLU A 53 -64.40 -101.21 56.02
C GLU A 53 -62.95 -101.08 56.49
N GLU A 54 -62.45 -102.05 57.25
CA GLU A 54 -61.04 -102.08 57.69
C GLU A 54 -60.06 -102.17 56.51
N ALA A 55 -60.34 -103.03 55.52
CA ALA A 55 -59.53 -103.12 54.31
C ALA A 55 -59.54 -101.82 53.48
N ILE A 56 -60.65 -101.09 53.43
CA ILE A 56 -60.74 -99.78 52.76
C ILE A 56 -59.92 -98.73 53.51
N VAL A 57 -59.98 -98.71 54.85
CA VAL A 57 -59.20 -97.78 55.68
C VAL A 57 -57.70 -98.04 55.52
N ASP A 58 -57.27 -99.30 55.52
CA ASP A 58 -55.87 -99.66 55.31
C ASP A 58 -55.40 -99.35 53.88
N HIS A 59 -56.27 -99.53 52.88
CA HIS A 59 -55.97 -99.12 51.51
C HIS A 59 -55.84 -97.60 51.37
N LEU A 60 -56.70 -96.83 52.05
CA LEU A 60 -56.61 -95.37 52.12
C LEU A 60 -55.33 -94.92 52.83
N ARG A 61 -54.96 -95.56 53.94
CA ARG A 61 -53.69 -95.27 54.65
C ARG A 61 -52.48 -95.57 53.78
N ALA A 62 -52.46 -96.73 53.10
CA ALA A 62 -51.40 -97.09 52.17
C ALA A 62 -51.33 -96.14 50.97
N PHE A 63 -52.49 -95.71 50.44
CA PHE A 63 -52.56 -94.72 49.37
C PHE A 63 -52.00 -93.37 49.82
N LEU A 64 -52.41 -92.86 50.98
CA LEU A 64 -51.93 -91.59 51.54
C LEU A 64 -50.42 -91.63 51.83
N ALA A 65 -49.90 -92.73 52.39
CA ALA A 65 -48.48 -92.92 52.60
C ALA A 65 -47.71 -92.94 51.26
N SER A 66 -48.21 -93.68 50.26
CA SER A 66 -47.61 -93.71 48.93
C SER A 66 -47.68 -92.37 48.20
N TYR A 67 -48.73 -91.58 48.45
CA TYR A 67 -48.90 -90.23 47.90
C TYR A 67 -47.91 -89.26 48.54
N ALA A 68 -47.78 -89.27 49.87
CA ALA A 68 -46.81 -88.49 50.61
C ALA A 68 -45.37 -88.77 50.16
N ASP A 69 -45.00 -90.05 49.99
CA ASP A 69 -43.69 -90.46 49.46
C ASP A 69 -43.48 -89.98 48.03
N ARG A 70 -44.48 -90.07 47.16
CA ARG A 70 -44.40 -89.57 45.78
C ARG A 70 -44.24 -88.05 45.74
N THR A 71 -44.95 -87.31 46.58
CA THR A 71 -44.82 -85.85 46.65
C THR A 71 -43.45 -85.45 47.20
N ALA A 72 -42.94 -86.14 48.23
CA ALA A 72 -41.60 -85.88 48.77
C ALA A 72 -40.51 -86.12 47.72
N ARG A 73 -40.55 -87.26 47.00
CA ARG A 73 -39.61 -87.55 45.90
C ARG A 73 -39.74 -86.54 44.75
N ALA A 74 -40.95 -86.09 44.43
CA ALA A 74 -41.16 -85.08 43.40
C ALA A 74 -40.61 -83.70 43.81
N GLU A 75 -40.72 -83.34 45.09
CA GLU A 75 -40.12 -82.12 45.63
C GLU A 75 -38.59 -82.19 45.65
N GLU A 76 -38.01 -83.31 46.09
CA GLU A 76 -36.57 -83.55 46.05
C GLU A 76 -36.03 -83.48 44.62
N ALA A 77 -36.66 -84.17 43.67
CA ALA A 77 -36.28 -84.10 42.26
C ALA A 77 -36.39 -82.68 41.69
N ARG A 78 -37.41 -81.90 42.09
CA ARG A 78 -37.52 -80.48 41.71
C ARG A 78 -36.40 -79.63 42.31
N ARG A 79 -36.01 -79.85 43.58
CA ARG A 79 -34.89 -79.15 44.23
C ARG A 79 -33.56 -79.48 43.54
N GLU A 80 -33.31 -80.74 43.23
CA GLU A 80 -32.11 -81.14 42.50
C GLU A 80 -32.05 -80.52 41.10
N GLN A 81 -33.20 -80.47 40.39
CA GLN A 81 -33.28 -79.83 39.09
C GLN A 81 -33.04 -78.31 39.16
N THR A 82 -33.60 -77.61 40.15
CA THR A 82 -33.37 -76.16 40.30
C THR A 82 -31.93 -75.87 40.71
N GLU A 83 -31.33 -76.69 41.58
CA GLU A 83 -29.91 -76.57 41.93
C GLU A 83 -28.99 -76.85 40.72
N ALA A 84 -29.28 -77.87 39.93
CA ALA A 84 -28.53 -78.17 38.73
C ALA A 84 -28.67 -77.05 37.68
N ALA A 85 -29.88 -76.51 37.51
CA ALA A 85 -30.12 -75.36 36.64
C ALA A 85 -29.38 -74.11 37.13
N ALA A 86 -29.41 -73.83 38.44
CA ALA A 86 -28.70 -72.70 39.05
C ALA A 86 -27.19 -72.83 38.90
N LYS A 87 -26.62 -74.03 39.10
CA LYS A 87 -25.19 -74.31 38.88
C LYS A 87 -24.81 -74.10 37.41
N LYS A 88 -25.61 -74.62 36.47
CA LYS A 88 -25.39 -74.40 35.02
C LYS A 88 -25.45 -72.93 34.64
N HIS A 89 -26.42 -72.19 35.18
CA HIS A 89 -26.54 -70.75 34.95
C HIS A 89 -25.31 -69.99 35.46
N ARG A 90 -24.86 -70.26 36.71
CA ARG A 90 -23.66 -69.63 37.28
C ARG A 90 -22.40 -69.91 36.46
N LEU A 91 -22.24 -71.13 35.95
CA LEU A 91 -21.11 -71.47 35.09
C LEU A 91 -21.20 -70.77 33.72
N ALA A 92 -22.40 -70.66 33.15
CA ALA A 92 -22.60 -69.94 31.90
C ALA A 92 -22.31 -68.44 32.04
N THR A 93 -22.75 -67.80 33.13
CA THR A 93 -22.45 -66.38 33.39
C THR A 93 -20.97 -66.15 33.62
N ALA A 94 -20.29 -67.01 34.38
CA ALA A 94 -18.85 -66.90 34.59
C ALA A 94 -18.06 -67.02 33.27
N ARG A 95 -18.43 -67.97 32.40
CA ARG A 95 -17.82 -68.10 31.06
C ARG A 95 -18.08 -66.87 30.19
N ALA A 96 -19.31 -66.35 30.18
CA ALA A 96 -19.65 -65.15 29.44
C ALA A 96 -18.85 -63.92 29.92
N GLU A 97 -18.65 -63.78 31.24
CA GLU A 97 -17.81 -62.72 31.82
C GLU A 97 -16.34 -62.86 31.42
N GLU A 98 -15.79 -64.08 31.43
CA GLU A 98 -14.41 -64.33 30.98
C GLU A 98 -14.23 -64.03 29.49
N GLU A 99 -15.20 -64.43 28.65
CA GLU A 99 -15.18 -64.13 27.22
C GLU A 99 -15.28 -62.62 26.96
N LEU A 100 -16.16 -61.91 27.68
CA LEU A 100 -16.27 -60.47 27.61
C LEU A 100 -14.94 -59.80 27.98
N LYS A 101 -14.31 -60.20 29.08
CA LYS A 101 -12.99 -59.68 29.50
C LYS A 101 -11.93 -59.90 28.43
N ARG A 102 -11.89 -61.09 27.81
CA ARG A 102 -10.95 -61.37 26.71
C ARG A 102 -11.20 -60.47 25.49
N ARG A 103 -12.47 -60.23 25.14
CA ARG A 103 -12.83 -59.33 24.03
C ARG A 103 -12.46 -57.88 24.34
N LEU A 104 -12.69 -57.42 25.56
CA LEU A 104 -12.30 -56.08 26.00
C LEU A 104 -10.78 -55.90 25.94
N LEU A 105 -10.00 -56.83 26.48
CA LEU A 105 -8.54 -56.79 26.40
C LEU A 105 -8.04 -56.78 24.95
N LYS A 106 -8.69 -57.55 24.06
CA LYS A 106 -8.36 -57.54 22.64
C LYS A 106 -8.71 -56.20 21.98
N ALA A 107 -9.83 -55.59 22.33
CA ALA A 107 -10.21 -54.28 21.82
C ALA A 107 -9.26 -53.18 22.33
N ASP A 108 -8.87 -53.23 23.61
CA ASP A 108 -7.95 -52.28 24.22
C ASP A 108 -6.55 -52.37 23.60
N THR A 109 -6.05 -53.58 23.34
CA THR A 109 -4.76 -53.78 22.65
C THR A 109 -4.82 -53.28 21.20
N GLN A 110 -5.89 -53.55 20.46
CA GLN A 110 -6.09 -53.01 19.11
C GLN A 110 -6.19 -51.48 19.10
N LEU A 111 -6.83 -50.89 20.11
CA LEU A 111 -6.92 -49.44 20.25
C LEU A 111 -5.55 -48.83 20.57
N ALA A 112 -4.76 -49.45 21.46
CA ALA A 112 -3.40 -49.02 21.75
C ALA A 112 -2.50 -49.09 20.52
N GLU A 113 -2.53 -50.20 19.77
CA GLU A 113 -1.78 -50.34 18.52
C GLU A 113 -2.18 -49.30 17.47
N ALA A 114 -3.48 -48.99 17.35
CA ALA A 114 -3.97 -47.97 16.44
C ALA A 114 -3.50 -46.56 16.83
N ILE A 115 -3.46 -46.25 18.14
CA ILE A 115 -2.92 -44.98 18.64
C ILE A 115 -1.43 -44.88 18.34
N GLU A 116 -0.64 -45.93 18.60
CA GLU A 116 0.79 -45.94 18.31
C GLU A 116 1.09 -45.76 16.81
N GLN A 117 0.31 -46.41 15.93
CA GLN A 117 0.44 -46.24 14.48
C GLN A 117 0.12 -44.80 14.06
N LEU A 118 -0.91 -44.20 14.64
CA LEU A 118 -1.32 -42.83 14.35
C LEU A 118 -0.26 -41.83 14.84
N ASP A 119 0.31 -42.04 16.03
CA ASP A 119 1.42 -41.23 16.55
C ASP A 119 2.69 -41.37 15.67
N ALA A 120 3.01 -42.58 15.21
CA ALA A 120 4.11 -42.81 14.27
C ALA A 120 3.88 -42.04 12.95
N GLN A 121 2.67 -42.07 12.40
CA GLN A 121 2.33 -41.30 11.20
C GLN A 121 2.42 -39.80 11.42
N PHE A 122 1.97 -39.30 12.58
CA PHE A 122 2.08 -37.88 12.91
C PHE A 122 3.53 -37.43 13.06
N THR A 123 4.38 -38.23 13.70
CA THR A 123 5.81 -37.92 13.87
C THR A 123 6.54 -37.93 12.53
N GLU A 124 6.28 -38.92 11.68
CA GLU A 124 6.84 -38.97 10.32
C GLU A 124 6.38 -37.77 9.47
N ARG A 125 5.08 -37.48 9.46
CA ARG A 125 4.54 -36.34 8.70
C ARG A 125 5.06 -35.01 9.21
N ARG A 126 5.22 -34.85 10.52
CA ARG A 126 5.83 -33.67 11.13
C ARG A 126 7.29 -33.53 10.70
N ALA A 127 8.07 -34.61 10.71
CA ALA A 127 9.47 -34.58 10.26
C ALA A 127 9.58 -34.18 8.78
N HIS A 128 8.70 -34.72 7.92
CA HIS A 128 8.63 -34.34 6.51
C HIS A 128 8.31 -32.85 6.34
N LEU A 129 7.30 -32.34 7.05
CA LEU A 129 6.94 -30.93 6.99
C LEU A 129 8.05 -30.00 7.48
N LEU A 130 8.78 -30.38 8.52
CA LEU A 130 9.94 -29.61 9.00
C LEU A 130 11.04 -29.56 7.94
N LYS A 131 11.36 -30.69 7.31
CA LYS A 131 12.34 -30.76 6.22
C LYS A 131 11.90 -29.93 5.00
N ASP A 132 10.62 -29.97 4.64
CA ASP A 132 10.07 -29.13 3.57
C ASP A 132 10.17 -27.63 3.90
N LEU A 133 9.95 -27.25 5.15
CA LEU A 133 10.10 -25.86 5.59
C LEU A 133 11.57 -25.43 5.57
N GLU A 134 12.48 -26.25 6.07
CA GLU A 134 13.93 -26.00 6.03
C GLU A 134 14.44 -25.82 4.60
N THR A 135 14.04 -26.71 3.68
CA THR A 135 14.43 -26.60 2.26
C THR A 135 13.87 -25.34 1.60
N ARG A 136 12.63 -24.94 1.92
CA ARG A 136 12.05 -23.68 1.43
C ARG A 136 12.75 -22.45 2.00
N LEU A 137 13.12 -22.48 3.28
CA LEU A 137 13.87 -21.40 3.93
C LEU A 137 15.27 -21.27 3.30
N ALA A 138 15.98 -22.38 3.12
CA ALA A 138 17.28 -22.39 2.45
C ALA A 138 17.18 -21.85 1.01
N ALA A 139 16.18 -22.27 0.24
CA ALA A 139 15.96 -21.76 -1.11
C ALA A 139 15.58 -20.27 -1.14
N GLN A 140 14.87 -19.76 -0.12
CA GLN A 140 14.60 -18.33 0.01
C GLN A 140 15.85 -17.54 0.39
N GLN A 141 16.67 -18.04 1.32
CA GLN A 141 17.94 -17.43 1.69
C GLN A 141 18.87 -17.32 0.48
N GLU A 142 19.04 -18.39 -0.28
CA GLU A 142 19.85 -18.38 -1.51
C GLU A 142 19.33 -17.36 -2.53
N ARG A 143 18.00 -17.17 -2.65
CA ARG A 143 17.42 -16.11 -3.51
C ARG A 143 17.76 -14.72 -3.01
N TYR A 144 17.75 -14.49 -1.70
CA TYR A 144 18.13 -13.20 -1.11
C TYR A 144 19.61 -12.92 -1.31
N GLU A 145 20.48 -13.90 -1.11
CA GLU A 145 21.93 -13.80 -1.35
C GLU A 145 22.22 -13.45 -2.81
N ARG A 146 21.66 -14.22 -3.76
CA ARG A 146 21.81 -13.93 -5.20
C ARG A 146 21.30 -12.55 -5.58
N ARG A 147 20.21 -12.09 -4.95
CA ARG A 147 19.68 -10.73 -5.17
C ARG A 147 20.60 -9.66 -4.57
N GLY A 148 21.15 -9.90 -3.39
CA GLY A 148 22.16 -9.06 -2.75
C GLY A 148 23.39 -8.90 -3.63
N GLU A 149 23.97 -10.00 -4.11
CA GLU A 149 25.12 -9.99 -5.03
C GLU A 149 24.83 -9.24 -6.35
N ARG A 150 23.59 -9.29 -6.84
CA ARG A 150 23.19 -8.55 -8.04
C ARG A 150 23.15 -7.05 -7.75
N ILE A 151 22.51 -6.65 -6.65
CA ILE A 151 22.42 -5.25 -6.23
C ILE A 151 23.82 -4.69 -5.95
N GLU A 152 24.70 -5.44 -5.29
CA GLU A 152 26.08 -5.02 -5.06
C GLU A 152 26.86 -4.79 -6.36
N ARG A 153 26.67 -5.66 -7.36
CA ARG A 153 27.28 -5.48 -8.68
C ARG A 153 26.74 -4.25 -9.39
N GLU A 154 25.42 -4.09 -9.46
CA GLU A 154 24.76 -2.92 -10.05
C GLU A 154 25.20 -1.63 -9.35
N TYR A 155 25.35 -1.66 -8.02
CA TYR A 155 25.85 -0.54 -7.24
C TYR A 155 27.31 -0.22 -7.59
N ARG A 156 28.22 -1.22 -7.61
CA ARG A 156 29.62 -1.01 -8.01
C ARG A 156 29.75 -0.47 -9.43
N GLU A 157 28.96 -1.00 -10.36
CA GLU A 157 28.91 -0.50 -11.74
C GLU A 157 28.44 0.97 -11.78
N SER A 158 27.41 1.33 -11.00
CA SER A 158 26.93 2.70 -10.92
C SER A 158 27.96 3.67 -10.31
N VAL A 159 28.70 3.24 -9.28
CA VAL A 159 29.78 4.02 -8.67
C VAL A 159 30.92 4.21 -9.67
N TRP A 160 31.31 3.15 -10.36
CA TRP A 160 32.33 3.21 -11.39
C TRP A 160 31.92 4.13 -12.57
N LEU A 161 30.66 4.09 -12.99
CA LEU A 161 30.13 5.01 -14.00
C LEU A 161 30.14 6.47 -13.50
N ALA A 162 29.79 6.72 -12.24
CA ALA A 162 29.85 8.05 -11.65
C ALA A 162 31.29 8.57 -11.56
N GLU A 163 32.24 7.72 -11.15
CA GLU A 163 33.66 8.05 -11.08
C GLU A 163 34.25 8.34 -12.48
N THR A 164 33.91 7.52 -13.47
CA THR A 164 34.39 7.73 -14.86
C THR A 164 33.79 8.99 -15.48
N VAL A 165 32.52 9.30 -15.23
CA VAL A 165 31.93 10.59 -15.63
C VAL A 165 32.65 11.74 -14.96
N LEU A 166 32.90 11.66 -13.65
CA LEU A 166 33.63 12.69 -12.90
C LEU A 166 35.06 12.88 -13.42
N GLU A 167 35.78 11.80 -13.72
CA GLU A 167 37.12 11.87 -14.32
C GLU A 167 37.09 12.44 -15.74
N SER A 168 36.07 12.13 -16.54
CA SER A 168 35.89 12.70 -17.88
C SER A 168 35.44 14.17 -17.86
N SER A 169 34.74 14.58 -16.79
CA SER A 169 34.26 15.94 -16.60
C SER A 169 35.26 16.82 -15.86
N LYS A 170 36.37 16.26 -15.34
CA LYS A 170 37.50 17.07 -14.87
C LYS A 170 38.02 17.85 -16.07
N PRO A 171 37.77 19.17 -16.11
CA PRO A 171 38.20 19.98 -17.22
C PRO A 171 39.71 19.96 -17.28
N LYS A 172 40.28 19.85 -18.48
CA LYS A 172 41.69 20.21 -18.66
C LYS A 172 41.80 21.69 -18.27
N PRO A 173 42.59 22.07 -17.26
CA PRO A 173 42.58 23.45 -16.73
C PRO A 173 42.88 24.52 -17.79
N GLY A 174 43.61 24.16 -18.86
CA GLY A 174 43.81 25.05 -20.00
C GLY A 174 42.55 25.34 -20.83
N GLN A 175 41.61 24.39 -20.95
CA GLN A 175 40.39 24.59 -21.75
C GLN A 175 39.35 25.47 -21.05
N GLU A 176 39.27 25.41 -19.73
CA GLU A 176 38.42 26.34 -18.96
C GLU A 176 38.98 27.75 -18.96
N PHE A 177 40.30 27.90 -18.80
CA PHE A 177 40.94 29.20 -18.89
C PHE A 177 40.72 29.85 -20.27
N ASP A 178 40.94 29.10 -21.36
CA ASP A 178 40.69 29.59 -22.72
C ASP A 178 39.21 29.94 -22.97
N ALA A 179 38.28 29.20 -22.36
CA ALA A 179 36.84 29.48 -22.46
C ALA A 179 36.45 30.73 -21.66
N LEU A 180 37.02 30.93 -20.47
CA LEU A 180 36.82 32.12 -19.65
C LEU A 180 37.40 33.37 -20.33
N CYS A 181 38.62 33.30 -20.87
CA CYS A 181 39.19 34.41 -21.64
C CYS A 181 38.33 34.78 -22.85
N LYS A 182 37.82 33.79 -23.61
CA LYS A 182 36.91 34.06 -24.75
C LYS A 182 35.57 34.68 -24.32
N ARG A 183 35.04 34.31 -23.15
CA ARG A 183 33.81 34.90 -22.60
C ARG A 183 34.03 36.33 -22.12
N LEU A 184 35.14 36.60 -21.43
CA LEU A 184 35.54 37.95 -21.04
C LEU A 184 35.73 38.85 -22.26
N ASP A 185 36.46 38.38 -23.29
CA ASP A 185 36.64 39.11 -24.55
C ASP A 185 35.31 39.43 -25.25
N ALA A 186 34.33 38.51 -25.20
CA ALA A 186 33.01 38.73 -25.76
C ALA A 186 32.20 39.76 -24.97
N GLY A 187 32.30 39.75 -23.63
CA GLY A 187 31.69 40.75 -22.76
C GLY A 187 32.31 42.14 -22.92
N CYS A 188 33.63 42.25 -23.03
CA CYS A 188 34.30 43.53 -23.30
C CYS A 188 33.85 44.13 -24.65
N LYS A 189 33.66 43.29 -25.67
CA LYS A 189 33.13 43.71 -26.98
C LYS A 189 31.68 44.20 -26.88
N SER A 190 30.82 43.49 -26.16
CA SER A 190 29.42 43.92 -25.99
C SER A 190 29.32 45.22 -25.19
N LEU A 191 30.13 45.40 -24.13
CA LEU A 191 30.21 46.65 -23.38
C LEU A 191 30.64 47.83 -24.27
N ALA A 192 31.62 47.64 -25.15
CA ALA A 192 32.02 48.66 -26.13
C ALA A 192 30.90 48.99 -27.13
N GLU A 193 30.15 47.99 -27.60
CA GLU A 193 28.98 48.22 -28.47
C GLU A 193 27.88 49.03 -27.76
N TYR A 194 27.62 48.76 -26.48
CA TYR A 194 26.65 49.52 -25.69
C TYR A 194 27.10 50.96 -25.42
N GLU A 195 28.40 51.19 -25.20
CA GLU A 195 28.94 52.54 -25.05
C GLU A 195 28.74 53.35 -26.35
N VAL A 196 29.04 52.76 -27.51
CA VAL A 196 28.80 53.39 -28.82
C VAL A 196 27.30 53.64 -29.04
N PHE A 197 26.44 52.69 -28.66
CA PHE A 197 25.00 52.83 -28.75
C PHE A 197 24.48 53.99 -27.89
N VAL A 198 24.87 54.07 -26.61
CA VAL A 198 24.45 55.15 -25.70
C VAL A 198 25.03 56.49 -26.13
N ALA A 199 26.29 56.53 -26.58
CA ALA A 199 26.90 57.73 -27.15
C ALA A 199 26.12 58.25 -28.36
N SER A 200 25.59 57.38 -29.22
CA SER A 200 24.76 57.75 -30.38
C SER A 200 23.41 58.38 -30.01
N LEU A 201 22.90 58.12 -28.80
CA LEU A 201 21.64 58.68 -28.31
C LEU A 201 21.82 60.13 -27.84
N TRP A 202 23.03 60.53 -27.44
CA TRP A 202 23.31 61.81 -26.79
C TRP A 202 23.07 63.06 -27.66
N PRO A 203 23.57 63.14 -28.91
CA PRO A 203 23.39 64.32 -29.76
C PRO A 203 21.92 64.65 -30.02
N LYS A 204 21.04 63.65 -29.84
CA LYS A 204 19.61 63.75 -30.14
C LYS A 204 18.78 64.27 -28.96
N VAL A 205 19.35 64.37 -27.75
CA VAL A 205 18.62 64.74 -26.52
C VAL A 205 19.06 66.10 -25.96
N VAL A 206 20.35 66.46 -26.08
CA VAL A 206 20.90 67.68 -25.49
C VAL A 206 21.61 68.52 -26.56
N PRO A 207 21.24 69.81 -26.76
CA PRO A 207 22.01 70.69 -27.64
C PRO A 207 23.40 70.96 -27.06
N HIS A 208 24.39 70.97 -27.95
CA HIS A 208 25.84 70.82 -27.74
C HIS A 208 26.58 71.90 -26.91
N LYS A 209 25.91 72.61 -25.98
CA LYS A 209 26.46 73.82 -25.34
C LYS A 209 26.37 73.93 -23.81
N GLU A 210 26.19 72.83 -23.09
CA GLU A 210 26.44 72.83 -21.63
C GLU A 210 27.71 72.02 -21.34
N PRO A 211 28.81 72.65 -20.88
CA PRO A 211 30.03 71.92 -20.52
C PRO A 211 29.74 70.95 -19.37
N LEU A 212 30.12 69.69 -19.57
CA LEU A 212 30.08 68.60 -18.59
C LEU A 212 31.19 68.80 -17.55
N GLU A 213 31.22 69.91 -16.82
CA GLU A 213 32.31 70.23 -15.88
C GLU A 213 32.16 69.64 -14.46
N SER A 214 31.31 68.63 -14.26
CA SER A 214 31.15 68.05 -12.90
C SER A 214 30.83 66.56 -12.84
N ALA A 215 31.10 65.81 -13.92
CA ALA A 215 30.85 64.36 -13.92
C ALA A 215 32.06 63.53 -13.45
N GLU A 216 33.29 64.01 -13.65
CA GLU A 216 34.51 63.24 -13.35
C GLU A 216 34.88 63.20 -11.86
N ALA A 217 34.45 64.18 -11.07
CA ALA A 217 34.80 64.27 -9.65
C ALA A 217 33.95 63.36 -8.73
N GLU A 218 32.71 63.02 -9.11
CA GLU A 218 31.82 62.14 -8.31
C GLU A 218 31.93 60.65 -8.70
N SER A 219 32.39 60.35 -9.92
CA SER A 219 32.60 58.96 -10.37
C SER A 219 33.82 58.29 -9.72
N ALA A 220 34.82 59.08 -9.33
CA ALA A 220 36.02 58.56 -8.65
C ALA A 220 35.72 58.09 -7.20
N ASP A 221 34.87 58.81 -6.47
CA ASP A 221 34.50 58.48 -5.08
C ASP A 221 33.56 57.25 -4.99
N THR A 222 32.80 56.94 -6.05
CA THR A 222 31.92 55.76 -6.07
C THR A 222 32.64 54.46 -6.46
N LEU A 223 33.76 54.56 -7.19
CA LEU A 223 34.60 53.41 -7.53
C LEU A 223 35.44 52.90 -6.33
N ALA A 224 35.79 53.76 -5.38
CA ALA A 224 36.63 53.40 -4.23
C ALA A 224 35.95 52.46 -3.20
N HIS A 225 34.63 52.29 -3.27
CA HIS A 225 33.85 51.47 -2.32
C HIS A 225 33.35 50.14 -2.89
N LEU A 226 33.65 49.84 -4.16
CA LEU A 226 33.21 48.61 -4.80
C LEU A 226 34.31 47.56 -4.68
N SER A 227 34.10 46.59 -3.78
CA SER A 227 34.95 45.42 -3.66
C SER A 227 34.91 44.64 -4.97
N ILE A 228 36.04 44.56 -5.66
CA ILE A 228 36.20 43.75 -6.89
C ILE A 228 35.95 42.28 -6.48
N PRO A 229 34.85 41.65 -6.92
CA PRO A 229 34.60 40.25 -6.62
C PRO A 229 35.43 39.38 -7.58
N ASP A 230 36.18 38.42 -7.06
CA ASP A 230 37.04 37.50 -7.84
C ASP A 230 36.26 36.42 -8.64
N ASP A 231 34.93 36.52 -8.74
CA ASP A 231 34.08 35.44 -9.23
C ASP A 231 33.53 35.75 -10.64
N PRO A 232 33.82 34.94 -11.69
CA PRO A 232 33.44 35.23 -13.08
C PRO A 232 31.93 35.36 -13.32
N GLU A 233 31.10 34.73 -12.48
CA GLU A 233 29.65 34.89 -12.54
C GLU A 233 29.21 36.34 -12.25
N THR A 234 29.98 37.09 -11.46
CA THR A 234 29.68 38.50 -11.20
C THR A 234 29.84 39.38 -12.43
N PHE A 235 30.78 39.07 -13.33
CA PHE A 235 30.96 39.82 -14.57
C PHE A 235 29.78 39.66 -15.54
N GLU A 236 29.21 38.45 -15.64
CA GLU A 236 28.03 38.20 -16.48
C GLU A 236 26.82 38.98 -15.95
N THR A 237 26.57 38.97 -14.64
CA THR A 237 25.48 39.76 -14.03
C THR A 237 25.66 41.26 -14.23
N LEU A 238 26.89 41.77 -14.18
CA LEU A 238 27.20 43.18 -14.45
C LEU A 238 26.96 43.54 -15.92
N CYS A 239 27.29 42.66 -16.85
CA CYS A 239 27.02 42.87 -18.27
C CYS A 239 25.50 42.90 -18.56
N GLU A 240 24.73 42.00 -17.94
CA GLU A 240 23.27 41.99 -18.04
C GLU A 240 22.65 43.26 -17.47
N ASP A 241 23.14 43.74 -16.32
CA ASP A 241 22.70 44.99 -15.69
C ASP A 241 22.96 46.21 -16.60
N VAL A 242 24.17 46.30 -17.18
CA VAL A 242 24.53 47.36 -18.13
C VAL A 242 23.62 47.31 -19.36
N GLN A 243 23.34 46.12 -19.88
CA GLN A 243 22.40 45.94 -21.00
C GLN A 243 20.98 46.37 -20.64
N GLN A 244 20.46 45.95 -19.48
CA GLN A 244 19.13 46.34 -19.02
C GLN A 244 19.01 47.86 -18.88
N ARG A 245 20.04 48.53 -18.35
CA ARG A 245 20.06 50.00 -18.22
C ARG A 245 20.20 50.70 -19.57
N ALA A 246 20.98 50.16 -20.51
CA ALA A 246 21.04 50.67 -21.88
C ALA A 246 19.66 50.62 -22.57
N HIS A 247 18.91 49.52 -22.38
CA HIS A 247 17.55 49.40 -22.90
C HIS A 247 16.55 50.33 -22.17
N ALA A 248 16.70 50.56 -20.86
CA ALA A 248 15.89 51.52 -20.13
C ALA A 248 16.11 52.96 -20.63
N LEU A 249 17.36 53.33 -20.97
CA LEU A 249 17.69 54.60 -21.62
C LEU A 249 17.04 54.72 -23.00
N ASP A 250 16.92 53.62 -23.75
CA ASP A 250 16.20 53.62 -25.03
C ASP A 250 14.68 53.80 -24.86
N ARG A 251 14.10 53.24 -23.79
CA ARG A 251 12.66 53.43 -23.46
C ARG A 251 12.34 54.83 -22.96
N LEU A 252 13.32 55.52 -22.37
CA LEU A 252 13.23 56.95 -22.04
C LEU A 252 13.28 57.86 -23.26
N ARG A 253 13.29 57.31 -24.49
CA ARG A 253 13.13 58.06 -25.74
C ARG A 253 11.96 59.02 -25.61
N LEU A 254 12.32 60.29 -25.55
CA LEU A 254 11.37 61.38 -25.69
C LEU A 254 10.60 61.16 -26.99
N PRO A 255 9.27 61.31 -26.97
CA PRO A 255 8.45 61.13 -28.15
C PRO A 255 8.97 62.03 -29.28
N GLY A 256 8.92 61.51 -30.52
CA GLY A 256 9.70 62.00 -31.66
C GLY A 256 9.55 63.50 -31.97
N PHE A 257 8.49 64.14 -31.49
CA PHE A 257 8.27 65.58 -31.60
C PHE A 257 9.34 66.45 -30.93
N PHE A 258 10.07 65.94 -29.93
CA PHE A 258 11.22 66.63 -29.34
C PHE A 258 12.52 66.48 -30.15
N ARG A 259 12.59 65.49 -31.04
CA ARG A 259 13.84 65.01 -31.67
C ARG A 259 14.15 65.66 -33.02
N SER A 260 13.11 65.96 -33.82
CA SER A 260 13.28 66.32 -35.24
C SER A 260 13.13 67.81 -35.55
N GLY A 261 13.23 68.70 -34.56
CA GLY A 261 12.86 70.10 -34.74
C GLY A 261 11.35 70.29 -34.99
N LEU A 262 10.54 69.22 -34.87
CA LEU A 262 9.08 69.27 -35.02
C LEU A 262 8.43 70.24 -34.03
N ALA A 263 9.01 70.44 -32.85
CA ALA A 263 8.59 71.46 -31.90
C ALA A 263 8.56 72.87 -32.52
N MET A 264 9.43 73.17 -33.50
CA MET A 264 9.38 74.41 -34.28
C MET A 264 8.18 74.49 -35.22
N PHE A 265 7.55 73.36 -35.55
CA PHE A 265 6.32 73.30 -36.35
C PHE A 265 5.06 73.24 -35.48
N VAL A 266 5.13 72.63 -34.28
CA VAL A 266 3.98 72.58 -33.36
C VAL A 266 3.62 73.97 -32.85
N ALA A 267 4.61 74.80 -32.49
CA ALA A 267 4.36 76.17 -32.03
C ALA A 267 3.58 77.03 -33.06
N PRO A 268 3.99 77.15 -34.34
CA PRO A 268 3.23 77.92 -35.33
C PRO A 268 1.87 77.29 -35.67
N VAL A 269 1.72 75.97 -35.61
CA VAL A 269 0.41 75.31 -35.79
C VAL A 269 -0.55 75.66 -34.65
N VAL A 270 -0.09 75.60 -33.40
CA VAL A 270 -0.90 75.99 -32.23
C VAL A 270 -1.28 77.48 -32.31
N VAL A 271 -0.35 78.34 -32.72
CA VAL A 271 -0.62 79.77 -32.96
C VAL A 271 -1.64 79.94 -34.08
N ALA A 272 -1.50 79.25 -35.21
CA ALA A 272 -2.43 79.33 -36.33
C ALA A 272 -3.85 78.87 -35.92
N VAL A 273 -3.96 77.77 -35.17
CA VAL A 273 -5.24 77.27 -34.65
C VAL A 273 -5.87 78.26 -33.67
N ALA A 274 -5.09 78.87 -32.78
CA ALA A 274 -5.59 79.88 -31.84
C ALA A 274 -6.06 81.16 -32.57
N VAL A 275 -5.28 81.64 -33.55
CA VAL A 275 -5.62 82.82 -34.36
C VAL A 275 -6.88 82.56 -35.18
N LEU A 276 -6.98 81.39 -35.82
CA LEU A 276 -8.16 81.00 -36.59
C LEU A 276 -9.39 80.80 -35.69
N GLY A 277 -9.25 80.13 -34.55
CA GLY A 277 -10.35 79.89 -33.62
C GLY A 277 -10.94 81.18 -33.05
N VAL A 278 -10.08 82.13 -32.65
CA VAL A 278 -10.54 83.45 -32.18
C VAL A 278 -11.06 84.29 -33.34
N GLY A 279 -10.40 84.26 -34.50
CA GLY A 279 -10.86 84.95 -35.71
C GLY A 279 -12.22 84.47 -36.22
N PHE A 280 -12.58 83.20 -36.04
CA PHE A 280 -13.93 82.71 -36.34
C PHE A 280 -14.97 83.16 -35.31
N ALA A 281 -14.57 83.36 -34.05
CA ALA A 281 -15.46 83.77 -32.98
C ALA A 281 -15.71 85.29 -32.94
N THR A 282 -14.74 86.10 -33.42
CA THR A 282 -14.86 87.55 -33.52
C THR A 282 -15.07 87.93 -34.98
N GLU A 283 -16.08 88.74 -35.31
CA GLU A 283 -16.25 89.27 -36.67
C GLU A 283 -14.89 89.82 -37.16
N TRP A 284 -14.41 89.33 -38.31
CA TRP A 284 -13.03 89.49 -38.83
C TRP A 284 -12.57 90.95 -39.02
N THR A 285 -13.39 91.93 -38.65
CA THR A 285 -13.14 93.36 -38.72
C THR A 285 -12.20 93.88 -37.63
N GLN A 286 -11.94 93.12 -36.55
CA GLN A 286 -10.99 93.49 -35.50
C GLN A 286 -9.81 92.50 -35.40
N TRP A 287 -8.68 92.82 -36.03
CA TRP A 287 -7.49 91.94 -36.08
C TRP A 287 -6.67 91.89 -34.78
N LYS A 288 -6.78 92.93 -33.93
CA LYS A 288 -6.02 93.04 -32.67
C LYS A 288 -6.25 91.88 -31.67
N PRO A 289 -7.49 91.44 -31.38
CA PRO A 289 -7.73 90.32 -30.47
C PRO A 289 -7.17 88.99 -30.99
N ALA A 290 -7.23 88.75 -32.31
CA ALA A 290 -6.70 87.52 -32.92
C ALA A 290 -5.16 87.44 -32.79
N VAL A 291 -4.46 88.56 -33.02
CA VAL A 291 -2.99 88.62 -32.85
C VAL A 291 -2.59 88.49 -31.38
N ALA A 292 -3.33 89.11 -30.46
CA ALA A 292 -3.08 88.98 -29.02
C ALA A 292 -3.27 87.53 -28.53
N ALA A 293 -4.31 86.84 -29.01
CA ALA A 293 -4.54 85.43 -28.70
C ALA A 293 -3.43 84.52 -29.27
N GLY A 294 -2.98 84.77 -30.50
CA GLY A 294 -1.86 84.05 -31.11
C GLY A 294 -0.55 84.24 -30.33
N GLY A 295 -0.23 85.47 -29.93
CA GLY A 295 0.94 85.77 -29.10
C GLY A 295 0.89 85.11 -27.72
N ALA A 296 -0.27 85.15 -27.05
CA ALA A 296 -0.47 84.49 -25.77
C ALA A 296 -0.34 82.96 -25.88
N ALA A 297 -0.92 82.35 -26.91
CA ALA A 297 -0.81 80.92 -27.19
C ALA A 297 0.65 80.51 -27.49
N PHE A 298 1.41 81.34 -28.20
CA PHE A 298 2.84 81.11 -28.45
C PHE A 298 3.65 81.12 -27.15
N ILE A 299 3.47 82.15 -26.32
CA ILE A 299 4.18 82.26 -25.04
C ILE A 299 3.84 81.09 -24.12
N LEU A 300 2.57 80.67 -24.08
CA LEU A 300 2.14 79.52 -23.29
C LEU A 300 2.74 78.21 -23.82
N ALA A 301 2.75 78.00 -25.15
CA ALA A 301 3.36 76.83 -25.76
C ALA A 301 4.87 76.75 -25.48
N VAL A 302 5.60 77.86 -25.64
CA VAL A 302 7.04 77.96 -25.33
C VAL A 302 7.28 77.78 -23.82
N GLY A 303 6.47 78.43 -22.99
CA GLY A 303 6.53 78.35 -21.53
C GLY A 303 6.27 76.95 -20.99
N LEU A 304 5.52 76.11 -21.70
CA LEU A 304 5.27 74.71 -21.35
C LEU A 304 6.33 73.75 -21.93
N LEU A 305 6.79 74.00 -23.16
CA LEU A 305 7.80 73.17 -23.83
C LEU A 305 9.18 73.22 -23.17
N ILE A 306 9.63 74.39 -22.72
CA ILE A 306 10.93 74.58 -22.07
C ILE A 306 11.07 73.76 -20.76
N PRO A 307 10.15 73.84 -19.77
CA PRO A 307 10.26 73.07 -18.54
C PRO A 307 10.10 71.58 -18.77
N LEU A 308 9.23 71.15 -19.70
CA LEU A 308 9.11 69.74 -20.10
C LEU A 308 10.43 69.20 -20.68
N ARG A 309 11.09 69.97 -21.55
CA ARG A 309 12.39 69.61 -22.12
C ARG A 309 13.48 69.57 -21.04
N ARG A 310 13.49 70.53 -20.11
CA ARG A 310 14.44 70.53 -18.97
C ARG A 310 14.22 69.35 -18.02
N ALA A 311 12.97 69.02 -17.71
CA ALA A 311 12.63 67.87 -16.86
C ALA A 311 13.05 66.55 -17.51
N ALA A 312 12.81 66.40 -18.81
CA ALA A 312 13.27 65.26 -19.59
C ALA A 312 14.80 65.15 -19.64
N ALA A 313 15.50 66.27 -19.91
CA ALA A 313 16.96 66.29 -19.94
C ALA A 313 17.56 65.92 -18.57
N ARG A 314 16.97 66.38 -17.47
CA ARG A 314 17.40 66.00 -16.10
C ARG A 314 17.22 64.51 -15.83
N ARG A 315 16.08 63.93 -16.23
CA ARG A 315 15.83 62.48 -16.09
C ARG A 315 16.82 61.66 -16.90
N PHE A 316 17.10 62.07 -18.14
CA PHE A 316 18.07 61.40 -19.00
C PHE A 316 19.50 61.51 -18.46
N ARG A 317 19.90 62.68 -17.93
CA ARG A 317 21.22 62.86 -17.29
C ARG A 317 21.39 61.96 -16.06
N LYS A 318 20.36 61.85 -15.22
CA LYS A 318 20.40 60.97 -14.04
C LYS A 318 20.57 59.50 -14.45
N ALA A 319 19.74 59.03 -15.38
CA ALA A 319 19.83 57.66 -15.90
C ALA A 319 21.18 57.38 -16.59
N ARG A 320 21.76 58.38 -17.27
CA ARG A 320 23.08 58.24 -17.89
C ARG A 320 24.21 58.14 -16.85
N ARG A 321 24.19 58.93 -15.78
CA ARG A 321 25.18 58.82 -14.70
C ARG A 321 25.16 57.43 -14.06
N GLU A 322 23.97 56.88 -13.85
CA GLU A 322 23.78 55.52 -13.32
C GLU A 322 24.24 54.42 -14.29
N PHE A 323 24.26 54.71 -15.60
CA PHE A 323 24.84 53.82 -16.62
C PHE A 323 26.37 53.93 -16.66
N ASP A 324 26.90 55.15 -16.69
CA ASP A 324 28.34 55.42 -16.74
C ASP A 324 29.06 54.86 -15.50
N SER A 325 28.44 54.93 -14.31
CA SER A 325 29.01 54.33 -13.09
C SER A 325 29.07 52.80 -13.12
N GLN A 326 28.05 52.14 -13.69
CA GLN A 326 28.06 50.69 -13.87
C GLN A 326 29.00 50.23 -14.98
N LEU A 327 29.11 51.01 -16.05
CA LEU A 327 30.07 50.74 -17.12
C LEU A 327 31.51 50.84 -16.59
N ALA A 328 31.80 51.84 -15.76
CA ALA A 328 33.11 51.98 -15.11
C ALA A 328 33.39 50.81 -14.15
N HIS A 329 32.38 50.36 -13.40
CA HIS A 329 32.51 49.18 -12.55
C HIS A 329 32.76 47.89 -13.36
N ALA A 330 32.02 47.69 -14.45
CA ALA A 330 32.22 46.54 -15.34
C ALA A 330 33.61 46.54 -16.01
N ARG A 331 34.16 47.72 -16.31
CA ARG A 331 35.54 47.86 -16.82
C ARG A 331 36.58 47.54 -15.75
N ALA A 332 36.41 48.04 -14.53
CA ALA A 332 37.32 47.79 -13.42
C ALA A 332 37.38 46.30 -13.02
N VAL A 333 36.32 45.54 -13.28
CA VAL A 333 36.28 44.08 -13.05
C VAL A 333 36.88 43.29 -14.23
N ALA A 334 36.96 43.89 -15.42
CA ALA A 334 37.52 43.26 -16.62
C ALA A 334 39.03 43.49 -16.80
N GLU A 335 39.61 44.51 -16.14
CA GLU A 335 41.05 44.82 -16.10
C GLU A 335 41.79 44.02 -15.02
#